data_AF-E0SKT9-F1
#
_entry.id   AF-E0SKT9-F1
#
_cell.length_a   1.000
_cell.length_b   1.000
_cell.length_c   1.000
_cell.angle_alpha   90.00
_cell.angle_beta   90.00
_cell.angle_gamma   90.00
#
_symmetry.space_group_name_H-M   'P 1'
#
loop_
_entity.id
_entity.type
_entity.pdbx_description
1 polymer ?
#
loop_
_entity_poly.entity_id
_entity_poly.type
_entity_poly.pdbx_seq_one_letter_code
_entity_poly.pdbx_strand_id
1 'polypeptide(L)'
;MSQLDLETHRLTLVRYPQSDRESSLQAWEAADEYLLRELAAMPIGPGPRLIFNDAFGALACGLQAQAPCGISDSYLSQLATRHNLSLNGFAPESVTLLDSLAPLPDAPALVVLKVPKTLALLEHQLRQLRAVVTPQTVVIAGAKARDIHTSTLQLFEQILGPTRTSLAWKKARLIHCQPEPRVIDEQPRAIDEQPQTSVWTLDGADSPIHNYRIHNYANVFARSGLDIGARFFMQHLPQQLDGKIVDLGCGNGVIGLTALALNPQAYVSFFDESYMAVASSQRNVEVNRPQDMARSSFVVNHALAGVGQDSQQAVLCNPPFHQQQAITDDIAWQMFLDARRCLAVGGELRIVGNRHLDYFHKLKRLFGNCENVASNAKFVVLRAVKTRSR
;
A
#
# COMPACT_ATOMS: atom_id res chain seq x y z
N MET A 1 10.80 6.84 19.65
CA MET A 1 10.10 5.67 20.23
C MET A 1 8.88 6.17 20.99
N SER A 2 7.72 5.52 20.83
CA SER A 2 6.49 5.84 21.57
C SER A 2 6.14 4.71 22.53
N GLN A 3 5.70 5.05 23.74
CA GLN A 3 5.17 4.09 24.70
C GLN A 3 3.64 4.05 24.57
N LEU A 4 3.06 2.86 24.70
CA LEU A 4 1.63 2.62 24.82
C LEU A 4 1.40 1.82 26.11
N ASP A 5 0.79 2.47 27.09
CA ASP A 5 0.45 1.84 28.37
C ASP A 5 -0.91 1.14 28.23
N LEU A 6 -0.90 -0.19 28.26
CA LEU A 6 -2.10 -1.01 28.38
C LEU A 6 -2.29 -1.39 29.86
N GLU A 7 -3.50 -1.77 30.25
CA GLU A 7 -3.80 -2.14 31.65
C GLU A 7 -2.94 -3.31 32.15
N THR A 8 -2.52 -4.20 31.25
CA THR A 8 -1.77 -5.41 31.59
C THR A 8 -0.26 -5.33 31.33
N HIS A 9 0.18 -4.45 30.43
CA HIS A 9 1.60 -4.31 30.06
C HIS A 9 1.86 -3.01 29.29
N ARG A 10 3.14 -2.66 29.14
CA ARG A 10 3.60 -1.51 28.37
C ARG A 10 4.24 -1.96 27.07
N LEU A 11 3.86 -1.33 25.95
CA LEU A 11 4.44 -1.58 24.63
C LEU A 11 5.36 -0.42 24.22
N THR A 12 6.57 -0.77 23.77
CA THR A 12 7.48 0.15 23.08
C THR A 12 7.28 0.00 21.58
N LEU A 13 6.76 1.03 20.93
CA LEU A 13 6.43 1.01 19.51
C LEU A 13 7.16 2.10 18.74
N VAL A 14 7.60 1.80 17.52
CA VAL A 14 8.23 2.75 16.60
C VAL A 14 7.55 2.75 15.25
N ARG A 15 7.60 3.91 14.59
CA ARG A 15 7.26 4.00 13.17
C ARG A 15 8.35 3.32 12.36
N TYR A 16 7.96 2.80 11.21
CA TYR A 16 8.86 2.14 10.28
C TYR A 16 8.68 2.71 8.86
N PRO A 17 9.77 2.93 8.12
CA PRO A 17 11.16 2.94 8.58
C PRO A 17 11.38 3.99 9.68
N GLN A 18 12.33 3.75 10.58
CA GLN A 18 12.72 4.77 11.56
C GLN A 18 13.34 5.95 10.81
N SER A 19 12.93 7.17 11.16
CA SER A 19 13.52 8.40 10.65
C SER A 19 14.23 9.11 11.81
N ASP A 20 15.43 9.63 11.54
CA ASP A 20 16.21 10.39 12.50
C ASP A 20 15.63 11.80 12.74
N ARG A 21 14.63 12.21 11.94
CA ARG A 21 13.95 13.50 12.12
C ARG A 21 12.95 13.41 13.27
N GLU A 22 13.02 14.37 14.18
CA GLU A 22 11.99 14.55 15.21
C GLU A 22 10.61 14.66 14.56
N SER A 23 9.76 13.69 14.83
CA SER A 23 8.39 13.65 14.34
C SER A 23 7.44 13.56 15.53
N SER A 24 6.41 14.40 15.55
CA SER A 24 5.30 14.27 16.49
C SER A 24 4.41 13.05 16.17
N LEU A 25 4.70 12.32 15.09
CA LEU A 25 3.95 11.15 14.68
C LEU A 25 4.40 9.93 15.48
N GLN A 26 3.42 9.22 16.02
CA GLN A 26 3.62 8.00 16.79
C GLN A 26 3.39 6.75 15.92
N ALA A 27 3.76 5.60 16.45
CA ALA A 27 3.51 4.27 15.87
C ALA A 27 2.08 3.78 16.13
N TRP A 28 1.34 4.50 16.95
CA TRP A 28 -0.04 4.21 17.31
C TRP A 28 -0.80 5.53 17.42
N GLU A 29 -2.12 5.46 17.43
CA GLU A 29 -3.00 6.60 17.67
C GLU A 29 -4.14 6.22 18.63
N ALA A 30 -4.89 7.22 19.09
CA ALA A 30 -5.98 7.01 20.06
C ALA A 30 -6.98 5.91 19.67
N ALA A 31 -7.19 5.65 18.37
CA ALA A 31 -8.05 4.56 17.91
C ALA A 31 -7.47 3.18 18.22
N ASP A 32 -6.15 2.98 18.16
CA ASP A 32 -5.51 1.71 18.54
C ASP A 32 -5.68 1.45 20.04
N GLU A 33 -5.38 2.46 20.85
CA GLU A 33 -5.53 2.41 22.31
C GLU A 33 -6.99 2.14 22.69
N TYR A 34 -7.95 2.79 22.01
CA TYR A 34 -9.37 2.61 22.28
C TYR A 34 -9.82 1.18 21.96
N LEU A 35 -9.43 0.65 20.81
CA LEU A 35 -9.71 -0.74 20.42
C LEU A 35 -9.16 -1.72 21.46
N LEU A 36 -7.89 -1.60 21.84
CA LEU A 36 -7.27 -2.50 22.81
C LEU A 36 -7.94 -2.46 24.18
N ARG A 37 -8.27 -1.26 24.67
CA ARG A 37 -8.96 -1.09 25.95
C ARG A 37 -10.34 -1.73 25.94
N GLU A 38 -11.11 -1.54 24.87
CA GLU A 38 -12.45 -2.12 24.79
C GLU A 38 -12.40 -3.65 24.67
N LEU A 39 -11.46 -4.18 23.88
CA LEU A 39 -11.25 -5.61 23.73
C LEU A 39 -10.83 -6.30 25.03
N ALA A 40 -10.06 -5.62 25.91
CA ALA A 40 -9.69 -6.15 27.21
C ALA A 40 -10.90 -6.42 28.13
N ALA A 41 -12.00 -5.68 27.93
CA ALA A 41 -13.23 -5.83 28.71
C ALA A 41 -14.26 -6.76 28.05
N MET A 42 -14.03 -7.22 26.81
CA MET A 42 -14.98 -8.03 26.07
C MET A 42 -14.67 -9.53 26.18
N PRO A 43 -15.66 -10.38 26.56
CA PRO A 43 -15.50 -11.82 26.48
C PRO A 43 -15.56 -12.24 25.00
N ILE A 44 -14.41 -12.63 24.44
CA ILE A 44 -14.30 -13.14 23.08
C ILE A 44 -14.14 -14.67 23.13
N GLY A 45 -14.96 -15.39 22.37
CA GLY A 45 -14.91 -16.84 22.28
C GLY A 45 -13.62 -17.39 21.65
N PRO A 46 -13.45 -18.73 21.63
CA PRO A 46 -12.36 -19.35 20.89
C PRO A 46 -12.56 -19.16 19.38
N GLY A 47 -11.45 -19.01 18.64
CA GLY A 47 -11.46 -18.93 17.18
C GLY A 47 -10.38 -17.98 16.65
N PRO A 48 -10.24 -17.82 15.33
CA PRO A 48 -9.29 -16.87 14.74
C PRO A 48 -9.56 -15.42 15.15
N ARG A 49 -8.49 -14.63 15.30
CA ARG A 49 -8.54 -13.18 15.55
C ARG A 49 -7.95 -12.48 14.34
N LEU A 50 -8.71 -11.65 13.66
CA LEU A 50 -8.26 -10.94 12.46
C LEU A 50 -8.03 -9.47 12.80
N ILE A 51 -6.90 -8.91 12.36
CA ILE A 51 -6.55 -7.50 12.55
C ILE A 51 -6.28 -6.89 11.17
N PHE A 52 -7.10 -5.94 10.75
CA PHE A 52 -6.96 -5.27 9.46
C PHE A 52 -6.30 -3.90 9.60
N ASN A 53 -5.38 -3.61 8.68
CA ASN A 53 -4.78 -2.29 8.47
C ASN A 53 -4.04 -1.72 9.70
N ASP A 54 -3.41 -2.59 10.50
CA ASP A 54 -2.55 -2.18 11.60
C ASP A 54 -1.22 -1.64 11.06
N ALA A 55 -1.11 -0.32 10.99
CA ALA A 55 -0.06 0.37 10.26
C ALA A 55 1.36 0.10 10.80
N PHE A 56 1.50 -0.13 12.10
CA PHE A 56 2.79 -0.39 12.73
C PHE A 56 2.77 -1.57 13.71
N GLY A 57 1.72 -2.37 13.73
CA GLY A 57 1.64 -3.54 14.59
C GLY A 57 1.24 -3.24 16.03
N ALA A 58 0.59 -2.10 16.31
CA ALA A 58 0.19 -1.73 17.67
C ALA A 58 -0.87 -2.69 18.23
N LEU A 59 -1.88 -3.02 17.42
CA LEU A 59 -2.92 -3.98 17.76
C LEU A 59 -2.36 -5.39 17.77
N ALA A 60 -1.52 -5.74 16.79
CA ALA A 60 -0.86 -7.02 16.70
C ALA A 60 0.02 -7.31 17.95
N CYS A 61 0.81 -6.33 18.39
CA CYS A 61 1.60 -6.46 19.62
C CYS A 61 0.69 -6.56 20.87
N GLY A 62 -0.35 -5.73 20.97
CA GLY A 62 -1.27 -5.75 22.11
C GLY A 62 -2.09 -7.03 22.23
N LEU A 63 -2.31 -7.74 21.11
CA LEU A 63 -3.11 -8.96 21.05
C LEU A 63 -2.29 -10.23 20.80
N GLN A 64 -0.95 -10.16 20.77
CA GLN A 64 -0.07 -11.26 20.34
C GLN A 64 -0.34 -12.58 21.08
N ALA A 65 -0.70 -12.51 22.37
CA ALA A 65 -1.00 -13.70 23.18
C ALA A 65 -2.21 -14.50 22.68
N GLN A 66 -3.04 -13.91 21.81
CA GLN A 66 -4.18 -14.54 21.17
C GLN A 66 -3.86 -15.11 19.77
N ALA A 67 -2.58 -15.10 19.38
CA ALA A 67 -2.09 -15.52 18.07
C ALA A 67 -2.89 -14.90 16.89
N PRO A 68 -3.00 -13.56 16.81
CA PRO A 68 -3.83 -12.92 15.80
C PRO A 68 -3.22 -13.06 14.40
N CYS A 69 -4.08 -12.95 13.41
CA CYS A 69 -3.74 -12.84 12.02
C CYS A 69 -3.83 -11.36 11.60
N GLY A 70 -2.70 -10.73 11.30
CA GLY A 70 -2.63 -9.36 10.76
C GLY A 70 -2.74 -9.35 9.24
N ILE A 71 -3.73 -8.63 8.71
CA ILE A 71 -4.00 -8.50 7.28
C ILE A 71 -3.74 -7.06 6.86
N SER A 72 -2.89 -6.88 5.85
CA SER A 72 -2.56 -5.56 5.31
C SER A 72 -2.22 -5.62 3.83
N ASP A 73 -2.61 -4.58 3.10
CA ASP A 73 -2.10 -4.33 1.75
C ASP A 73 -0.67 -3.75 1.76
N SER A 74 -0.12 -3.40 2.93
CA SER A 74 1.18 -2.74 3.04
C SER A 74 2.26 -3.67 3.57
N TYR A 75 3.27 -3.95 2.74
CA TYR A 75 4.47 -4.67 3.15
C TYR A 75 5.24 -3.92 4.24
N LEU A 76 5.27 -2.59 4.17
CA LEU A 76 5.87 -1.76 5.21
C LEU A 76 5.21 -1.96 6.57
N SER A 77 3.89 -2.11 6.61
CA SER A 77 3.16 -2.40 7.86
C SER A 77 3.52 -3.77 8.43
N GLN A 78 3.75 -4.77 7.58
CA GLN A 78 4.24 -6.09 8.01
C GLN A 78 5.66 -6.02 8.58
N LEU A 79 6.56 -5.27 7.93
CA LEU A 79 7.92 -5.04 8.44
C LEU A 79 7.89 -4.29 9.79
N ALA A 80 7.05 -3.25 9.89
CA ALA A 80 6.84 -2.51 11.12
C ALA A 80 6.36 -3.41 12.26
N THR A 81 5.40 -4.30 11.96
CA THR A 81 4.84 -5.25 12.93
C THR A 81 5.92 -6.20 13.43
N ARG A 82 6.69 -6.84 12.53
CA ARG A 82 7.79 -7.74 12.93
C ARG A 82 8.83 -7.02 13.78
N HIS A 83 9.18 -5.78 13.41
CA HIS A 83 10.13 -4.98 14.17
C HIS A 83 9.60 -4.64 15.56
N ASN A 84 8.34 -4.20 15.68
CA ASN A 84 7.74 -3.88 16.96
C ASN A 84 7.49 -5.12 17.84
N LEU A 85 7.18 -6.29 17.28
CA LEU A 85 7.15 -7.54 18.03
C LEU A 85 8.53 -7.83 18.67
N SER A 86 9.59 -7.75 17.86
CA SER A 86 10.97 -7.95 18.34
C SER A 86 11.37 -6.94 19.42
N LEU A 87 11.03 -5.66 19.26
CA LEU A 87 11.30 -4.61 20.26
C LEU A 87 10.64 -4.90 21.62
N ASN A 88 9.53 -5.63 21.64
CA ASN A 88 8.82 -6.00 22.86
C ASN A 88 9.14 -7.43 23.33
N GLY A 89 10.14 -8.09 22.72
CA GLY A 89 10.55 -9.44 23.08
C GLY A 89 9.54 -10.53 22.71
N PHE A 90 8.61 -10.25 21.80
CA PHE A 90 7.65 -11.23 21.32
C PHE A 90 8.22 -12.05 20.17
N ALA A 91 7.87 -13.34 20.12
CA ALA A 91 8.29 -14.23 19.07
C ALA A 91 7.63 -13.83 17.72
N PRO A 92 8.36 -13.84 16.59
CA PRO A 92 7.80 -13.45 15.30
C PRO A 92 6.55 -14.23 14.89
N GLU A 93 6.45 -15.50 15.30
CA GLU A 93 5.34 -16.42 15.05
C GLU A 93 4.10 -16.17 15.93
N SER A 94 4.19 -15.26 16.91
CA SER A 94 3.03 -14.85 17.73
C SER A 94 1.96 -14.12 16.91
N VAL A 95 2.28 -13.67 15.70
CA VAL A 95 1.35 -13.02 14.78
C VAL A 95 1.55 -13.59 13.38
N THR A 96 0.49 -14.16 12.80
CA THR A 96 0.48 -14.54 11.38
C THR A 96 0.24 -13.30 10.54
N LEU A 97 1.09 -13.01 9.56
CA LEU A 97 0.93 -11.85 8.68
C LEU A 97 0.51 -12.29 7.29
N LEU A 98 -0.68 -11.85 6.85
CA LEU A 98 -1.24 -12.10 5.53
C LEU A 98 -1.23 -10.82 4.70
N ASP A 99 -1.06 -10.98 3.39
CA ASP A 99 -1.36 -9.89 2.44
C ASP A 99 -2.88 -9.70 2.28
N SER A 100 -3.28 -8.60 1.65
CA SER A 100 -4.69 -8.24 1.49
C SER A 100 -5.47 -9.10 0.48
N LEU A 101 -4.81 -9.95 -0.30
CA LEU A 101 -5.44 -10.81 -1.30
C LEU A 101 -5.50 -12.28 -0.85
N ALA A 102 -4.78 -12.64 0.21
CA ALA A 102 -4.79 -13.95 0.81
C ALA A 102 -6.20 -14.34 1.31
N PRO A 103 -6.55 -15.65 1.27
CA PRO A 103 -7.78 -16.14 1.88
C PRO A 103 -7.75 -15.90 3.40
N LEU A 104 -8.90 -15.54 3.95
CA LEU A 104 -9.05 -15.32 5.38
C LEU A 104 -9.36 -16.65 6.11
N PRO A 105 -8.95 -16.80 7.38
CA PRO A 105 -9.41 -17.90 8.22
C PRO A 105 -10.93 -17.90 8.41
N ASP A 106 -11.55 -19.08 8.32
CA ASP A 106 -12.99 -19.28 8.50
C ASP A 106 -13.44 -19.01 9.95
N ALA A 107 -14.67 -18.53 10.10
CA ALA A 107 -15.37 -18.32 11.35
C ALA A 107 -14.52 -17.62 12.45
N PRO A 108 -13.95 -16.43 12.17
CA PRO A 108 -13.18 -15.69 13.16
C PRO A 108 -14.06 -15.34 14.37
N ALA A 109 -13.52 -15.49 15.57
CA ALA A 109 -14.20 -15.04 16.80
C ALA A 109 -14.20 -13.51 16.90
N LEU A 110 -13.13 -12.88 16.41
CA LEU A 110 -12.93 -11.44 16.48
C LEU A 110 -12.34 -10.90 15.18
N VAL A 111 -12.88 -9.77 14.75
CA VAL A 111 -12.34 -8.93 13.68
C VAL A 111 -12.14 -7.53 14.23
N VAL A 112 -10.89 -7.08 14.22
CA VAL A 112 -10.48 -5.72 14.57
C VAL A 112 -10.06 -5.01 13.29
N LEU A 113 -10.68 -3.88 12.96
CA LEU A 113 -10.41 -3.19 11.70
C LEU A 113 -10.03 -1.72 11.93
N LYS A 114 -8.83 -1.33 11.52
CA LYS A 114 -8.52 0.09 11.35
C LYS A 114 -9.15 0.56 10.04
N VAL A 115 -10.08 1.52 10.12
CA VAL A 115 -10.81 1.98 8.93
C VAL A 115 -9.80 2.53 7.93
N PRO A 116 -9.71 1.97 6.71
CA PRO A 116 -8.73 2.42 5.73
C PRO A 116 -9.10 3.80 5.19
N LYS A 117 -8.14 4.46 4.54
CA LYS A 117 -8.34 5.80 3.97
C LYS A 117 -9.34 5.83 2.81
N THR A 118 -9.57 4.70 2.15
CA THR A 118 -10.41 4.60 0.95
C THR A 118 -11.60 3.68 1.20
N LEU A 119 -12.79 4.09 0.76
CA LEU A 119 -13.98 3.24 0.84
C LEU A 119 -13.85 1.99 -0.03
N ALA A 120 -13.13 2.07 -1.15
CA ALA A 120 -12.90 0.91 -2.01
C ALA A 120 -12.15 -0.21 -1.28
N LEU A 121 -11.09 0.12 -0.52
CA LEU A 121 -10.38 -0.89 0.27
C LEU A 121 -11.26 -1.43 1.40
N LEU A 122 -12.01 -0.56 2.09
CA LEU A 122 -12.95 -1.01 3.13
C LEU A 122 -13.98 -1.99 2.53
N GLU A 123 -14.56 -1.65 1.39
CA GLU A 123 -15.56 -2.49 0.70
C GLU A 123 -14.98 -3.86 0.36
N HIS A 124 -13.77 -3.89 -0.21
CA HIS A 124 -13.07 -5.14 -0.52
C HIS A 124 -12.87 -6.02 0.72
N GLN A 125 -12.38 -5.43 1.82
CA GLN A 125 -12.14 -6.14 3.07
C GLN A 125 -13.43 -6.65 3.71
N LEU A 126 -14.50 -5.85 3.69
CA LEU A 126 -15.80 -6.28 4.20
C LEU A 126 -16.38 -7.43 3.37
N ARG A 127 -16.17 -7.46 2.06
CA ARG A 127 -16.59 -8.58 1.19
C ARG A 127 -15.79 -9.85 1.49
N GLN A 128 -14.48 -9.74 1.68
CA GLN A 128 -13.67 -10.89 2.12
C GLN A 128 -14.15 -11.40 3.48
N LEU A 129 -14.44 -10.49 4.42
CA LEU A 129 -14.98 -10.85 5.73
C LEU A 129 -16.34 -11.53 5.62
N ARG A 130 -17.26 -11.01 4.79
CA ARG A 130 -18.59 -11.60 4.58
C ARG A 130 -18.53 -13.09 4.25
N ALA A 131 -17.50 -13.53 3.52
CA ALA A 131 -17.32 -14.93 3.14
C ALA A 131 -16.91 -15.85 4.31
N VAL A 132 -16.38 -15.31 5.41
CA VAL A 132 -15.81 -16.11 6.52
C VAL A 132 -16.45 -15.83 7.88
N VAL A 133 -17.08 -14.68 8.10
CA VAL A 133 -17.69 -14.33 9.39
C VAL A 133 -18.95 -15.14 9.66
N THR A 134 -19.28 -15.28 10.95
CA THR A 134 -20.52 -15.90 11.42
C THR A 134 -21.33 -14.88 12.21
N PRO A 135 -22.61 -15.17 12.53
CA PRO A 135 -23.39 -14.33 13.45
C PRO A 135 -22.80 -14.26 14.87
N GLN A 136 -21.81 -15.08 15.21
CA GLN A 136 -21.10 -15.04 16.49
C GLN A 136 -19.81 -14.21 16.44
N THR A 137 -19.34 -13.85 15.24
CA THR A 137 -18.14 -13.04 15.07
C THR A 137 -18.36 -11.63 15.64
N VAL A 138 -17.46 -11.20 16.53
CA VAL A 138 -17.42 -9.81 16.99
C VAL A 138 -16.64 -8.97 16.00
N VAL A 139 -17.27 -7.97 15.38
CA VAL A 139 -16.60 -7.04 14.46
C VAL A 139 -16.53 -5.65 15.09
N ILE A 140 -15.31 -5.15 15.32
CA ILE A 140 -15.05 -3.81 15.83
C ILE A 140 -14.09 -3.07 14.91
N ALA A 141 -14.43 -1.85 14.53
CA ALA A 141 -13.58 -0.99 13.73
C ALA A 141 -13.26 0.31 14.45
N GLY A 142 -12.06 0.86 14.24
CA GLY A 142 -11.60 2.08 14.89
C GLY A 142 -10.91 3.03 13.94
N ALA A 143 -11.19 4.32 14.10
CA ALA A 143 -10.54 5.40 13.37
C ALA A 143 -10.63 6.72 14.15
N LYS A 144 -10.05 7.79 13.60
CA LYS A 144 -10.36 9.14 14.08
C LYS A 144 -11.83 9.41 13.84
N ALA A 145 -12.49 10.06 14.79
CA ALA A 145 -13.92 10.33 14.73
C ALA A 145 -14.34 11.11 13.47
N ARG A 146 -13.46 11.98 12.95
CA ARG A 146 -13.70 12.73 11.71
C ARG A 146 -13.61 11.89 10.43
N ASP A 147 -12.95 10.72 10.49
CA ASP A 147 -12.74 9.81 9.37
C ASP A 147 -13.84 8.73 9.31
N ILE A 148 -14.77 8.71 10.29
CA ILE A 148 -15.97 7.85 10.28
C ILE A 148 -17.14 8.66 9.72
N HIS A 149 -17.48 8.38 8.47
CA HIS A 149 -18.57 9.04 7.75
C HIS A 149 -19.81 8.14 7.68
N THR A 150 -20.95 8.71 7.31
CA THR A 150 -22.18 7.95 7.08
C THR A 150 -21.99 6.85 6.03
N SER A 151 -21.21 7.13 4.98
CA SER A 151 -20.86 6.15 3.94
C SER A 151 -20.05 4.96 4.49
N THR A 152 -19.22 5.18 5.53
CA THR A 152 -18.51 4.10 6.22
C THR A 152 -19.51 3.15 6.88
N LEU A 153 -20.46 3.68 7.66
CA LEU A 153 -21.47 2.88 8.37
C LEU A 153 -22.39 2.14 7.41
N GLN A 154 -22.88 2.83 6.37
CA GLN A 154 -23.74 2.24 5.34
C GLN A 154 -23.08 1.03 4.67
N LEU A 155 -21.76 1.08 4.46
CA LEU A 155 -21.03 -0.01 3.84
C LEU A 155 -20.93 -1.24 4.75
N PHE A 156 -20.71 -1.06 6.06
CA PHE A 156 -20.82 -2.16 7.04
C PHE A 156 -22.23 -2.75 7.06
N GLU A 157 -23.25 -1.91 7.10
CA GLU A 157 -24.66 -2.32 7.17
C GLU A 157 -25.10 -3.09 5.93
N GLN A 158 -24.63 -2.67 4.76
CA GLN A 158 -24.93 -3.30 3.50
C GLN A 158 -24.25 -4.68 3.34
N ILE A 159 -23.03 -4.84 3.85
CA ILE A 159 -22.19 -6.01 3.56
C ILE A 159 -22.19 -7.04 4.71
N LEU A 160 -22.21 -6.59 5.96
CA LEU A 160 -22.10 -7.47 7.14
C LEU A 160 -23.37 -7.44 7.99
N GLY A 161 -23.86 -6.26 8.35
CA GLY A 161 -25.01 -6.12 9.24
C GLY A 161 -25.01 -4.84 10.08
N PRO A 162 -26.02 -4.67 10.96
CA PRO A 162 -26.29 -3.42 11.65
C PRO A 162 -25.09 -2.91 12.45
N THR A 163 -24.92 -1.59 12.47
CA THR A 163 -23.84 -0.93 13.21
C THR A 163 -24.33 -0.13 14.40
N ARG A 164 -23.50 -0.05 15.44
CA ARG A 164 -23.59 0.97 16.51
C ARG A 164 -22.24 1.66 16.65
N THR A 165 -22.23 2.91 17.10
CA THR A 165 -20.99 3.66 17.32
C THR A 165 -20.76 3.94 18.80
N SER A 166 -19.49 3.99 19.19
CA SER A 166 -19.10 4.41 20.53
C SER A 166 -19.17 5.93 20.69
N LEU A 167 -19.07 6.39 21.95
CA LEU A 167 -18.75 7.80 22.21
C LEU A 167 -17.36 8.13 21.67
N ALA A 168 -17.16 9.39 21.28
CA ALA A 168 -15.84 9.85 20.87
C ALA A 168 -14.91 9.91 22.10
N TRP A 169 -13.70 9.38 21.97
CA TRP A 169 -12.68 9.37 23.00
C TRP A 169 -11.32 9.71 22.41
N LYS A 170 -10.65 10.75 22.95
CA LYS A 170 -9.39 11.28 22.40
C LYS A 170 -9.40 11.49 20.87
N LYS A 171 -10.53 11.98 20.34
CA LYS A 171 -10.79 12.17 18.89
C LYS A 171 -10.82 10.86 18.07
N ALA A 172 -10.86 9.70 18.71
CA ALA A 172 -11.17 8.42 18.09
C ALA A 172 -12.62 8.02 18.36
N ARG A 173 -13.17 7.15 17.52
CA ARG A 173 -14.50 6.55 17.69
C ARG A 173 -14.46 5.14 17.11
N LEU A 174 -15.29 4.26 17.69
CA LEU A 174 -15.39 2.87 17.30
C LEU A 174 -16.74 2.57 16.65
N ILE A 175 -16.75 1.60 15.74
CA ILE A 175 -17.92 1.04 15.08
C ILE A 175 -18.00 -0.41 15.52
N HIS A 176 -19.13 -0.83 16.08
CA HIS A 176 -19.43 -2.23 16.31
C HIS A 176 -20.40 -2.68 15.25
N CYS A 177 -20.04 -3.73 14.53
CA CYS A 177 -20.90 -4.36 13.55
C CYS A 177 -21.23 -5.77 14.05
N GLN A 178 -22.50 -6.14 13.97
CA GLN A 178 -22.96 -7.49 14.24
C GLN A 178 -23.29 -8.14 12.90
N PRO A 179 -22.53 -9.15 12.45
CA PRO A 179 -22.89 -9.88 11.24
C PRO A 179 -24.30 -10.47 11.38
N GLU A 180 -25.18 -10.13 10.45
CA GLU A 180 -26.57 -10.56 10.47
C GLU A 180 -26.76 -11.71 9.49
N PRO A 181 -27.34 -12.87 9.90
CA PRO A 181 -27.51 -14.03 9.03
C PRO A 181 -28.15 -13.70 7.68
N ARG A 182 -29.21 -12.88 7.67
CA ARG A 182 -29.87 -12.44 6.44
C ARG A 182 -28.96 -11.64 5.52
N VAL A 183 -27.97 -10.93 6.06
CA VAL A 183 -27.01 -10.16 5.28
C VAL A 183 -25.88 -11.04 4.76
N ILE A 184 -25.34 -11.92 5.59
CA ILE A 184 -24.16 -12.73 5.25
C ILE A 184 -24.51 -14.01 4.45
N ASP A 185 -25.65 -14.66 4.72
CA ASP A 185 -26.04 -15.94 4.09
C ASP A 185 -26.87 -15.78 2.81
N GLU A 186 -27.45 -14.60 2.55
CA GLU A 186 -28.21 -14.36 1.32
C GLU A 186 -27.27 -14.35 0.10
N GLN A 187 -27.27 -15.47 -0.64
CA GLN A 187 -26.54 -15.60 -1.90
C GLN A 187 -27.47 -15.94 -3.08
N PRO A 188 -27.19 -15.39 -4.28
CA PRO A 188 -26.20 -14.36 -4.58
C PRO A 188 -26.78 -12.94 -4.37
N ARG A 189 -26.00 -12.00 -3.80
CA ARG A 189 -26.34 -10.57 -3.89
C ARG A 189 -25.60 -9.95 -5.07
N ALA A 190 -26.20 -8.92 -5.68
CA ALA A 190 -25.57 -8.14 -6.75
C ALA A 190 -24.19 -7.57 -6.37
N ILE A 191 -23.92 -7.44 -5.06
CA ILE A 191 -22.62 -7.07 -4.55
C ILE A 191 -21.58 -8.16 -4.86
N ASP A 192 -21.87 -9.44 -4.63
CA ASP A 192 -20.93 -10.57 -4.80
C ASP A 192 -20.51 -10.79 -6.26
N GLU A 193 -21.34 -10.38 -7.21
CA GLU A 193 -21.07 -10.48 -8.65
C GLU A 193 -20.16 -9.35 -9.16
N GLN A 194 -19.88 -8.33 -8.34
CA GLN A 194 -19.00 -7.24 -8.76
C GLN A 194 -17.55 -7.70 -8.84
N PRO A 195 -16.84 -7.36 -9.93
CA PRO A 195 -15.46 -7.76 -10.11
C PRO A 195 -14.56 -7.16 -9.02
N GLN A 196 -13.59 -7.95 -8.57
CA GLN A 196 -12.59 -7.52 -7.58
C GLN A 196 -11.72 -6.35 -8.05
N THR A 197 -11.69 -6.08 -9.37
CA THR A 197 -10.91 -5.00 -9.98
C THR A 197 -11.80 -4.01 -10.70
N SER A 198 -11.51 -2.72 -10.58
CA SER A 198 -12.05 -1.71 -11.50
C SER A 198 -11.22 -1.72 -12.79
N VAL A 199 -11.91 -1.60 -13.92
CA VAL A 199 -11.29 -1.63 -15.24
C VAL A 199 -11.64 -0.37 -16.01
N TRP A 200 -10.64 0.25 -16.61
CA TRP A 200 -10.81 1.34 -17.58
C TRP A 200 -9.88 1.11 -18.76
N THR A 201 -10.25 1.65 -19.92
CA THR A 201 -9.44 1.57 -21.14
C THR A 201 -8.53 2.79 -21.23
N LEU A 202 -7.25 2.59 -21.55
CA LEU A 202 -6.31 3.68 -21.74
C LEU A 202 -6.56 4.38 -23.08
N ASP A 203 -7.05 5.62 -22.98
CA ASP A 203 -7.30 6.49 -24.14
C ASP A 203 -6.11 7.44 -24.38
N GLY A 204 -5.69 7.54 -25.64
CA GLY A 204 -4.51 8.29 -26.06
C GLY A 204 -3.89 7.68 -27.32
N ALA A 205 -4.30 8.16 -28.49
CA ALA A 205 -3.90 7.62 -29.80
C ALA A 205 -2.38 7.51 -30.01
N ASP A 206 -1.61 8.44 -29.41
CA ASP A 206 -0.14 8.47 -29.52
C ASP A 206 0.58 7.62 -28.47
N SER A 207 -0.15 6.96 -27.56
CA SER A 207 0.42 6.10 -26.53
C SER A 207 0.76 4.72 -27.10
N PRO A 208 1.95 4.15 -26.82
CA PRO A 208 2.29 2.79 -27.25
C PRO A 208 1.44 1.70 -26.56
N ILE A 209 0.64 2.09 -25.57
CA ILE A 209 -0.29 1.22 -24.83
C ILE A 209 -1.75 1.68 -24.98
N HIS A 210 -2.07 2.39 -26.06
CA HIS A 210 -3.45 2.77 -26.41
C HIS A 210 -4.37 1.53 -26.46
N ASN A 211 -5.62 1.69 -26.01
CA ASN A 211 -6.65 0.64 -25.92
C ASN A 211 -6.37 -0.50 -24.93
N TYR A 212 -5.34 -0.38 -24.09
CA TYR A 212 -5.10 -1.36 -23.03
C TYR A 212 -6.17 -1.26 -21.95
N ARG A 213 -6.59 -2.42 -21.44
CA ARG A 213 -7.52 -2.53 -20.31
C ARG A 213 -6.72 -2.55 -19.01
N ILE A 214 -6.86 -1.52 -18.21
CA ILE A 214 -6.12 -1.36 -16.96
C ILE A 214 -7.02 -1.80 -15.79
N HIS A 215 -6.68 -2.93 -15.20
CA HIS A 215 -7.27 -3.54 -14.02
C HIS A 215 -6.62 -2.99 -12.75
N ASN A 216 -7.43 -2.62 -11.77
CA ASN A 216 -6.98 -1.99 -10.53
C ASN A 216 -7.70 -2.62 -9.33
N TYR A 217 -6.94 -3.17 -8.39
CA TYR A 217 -7.45 -3.60 -7.10
C TYR A 217 -7.80 -2.40 -6.21
N ALA A 218 -8.46 -2.67 -5.09
CA ALA A 218 -9.19 -1.68 -4.32
C ALA A 218 -8.34 -0.51 -3.77
N ASN A 219 -7.08 -0.77 -3.41
CA ASN A 219 -6.20 0.22 -2.80
C ASN A 219 -5.19 0.86 -3.77
N VAL A 220 -5.27 0.54 -5.06
CA VAL A 220 -4.28 1.01 -6.05
C VAL A 220 -4.44 2.49 -6.35
N PHE A 221 -3.32 3.20 -6.46
CA PHE A 221 -3.30 4.61 -6.84
C PHE A 221 -3.92 4.83 -8.23
N ALA A 222 -4.68 5.91 -8.39
CA ALA A 222 -5.37 6.26 -9.64
C ALA A 222 -6.24 5.13 -10.23
N ARG A 223 -6.89 4.32 -9.36
CA ARG A 223 -7.72 3.18 -9.77
C ARG A 223 -8.88 3.49 -10.72
N SER A 224 -9.36 4.74 -10.75
CA SER A 224 -10.50 5.18 -11.56
C SER A 224 -10.12 5.72 -12.95
N GLY A 225 -8.82 5.89 -13.24
CA GLY A 225 -8.38 6.40 -14.54
C GLY A 225 -6.91 6.83 -14.53
N LEU A 226 -6.34 7.06 -15.71
CA LEU A 226 -4.93 7.42 -15.86
C LEU A 226 -4.58 8.73 -15.13
N ASP A 227 -3.64 8.66 -14.18
CA ASP A 227 -3.07 9.81 -13.49
C ASP A 227 -2.44 10.80 -14.49
N ILE A 228 -2.62 12.10 -14.24
CA ILE A 228 -2.12 13.16 -15.13
C ILE A 228 -0.59 13.28 -15.09
N GLY A 229 0.04 12.95 -13.96
CA GLY A 229 1.49 12.87 -13.83
C GLY A 229 2.03 11.69 -14.62
N ALA A 230 1.46 10.50 -14.44
CA ALA A 230 1.79 9.30 -15.21
C ALA A 230 1.60 9.50 -16.72
N ARG A 231 0.50 10.13 -17.15
CA ARG A 231 0.24 10.47 -18.56
C ARG A 231 1.36 11.32 -19.15
N PHE A 232 1.77 12.37 -18.44
CA PHE A 232 2.88 13.21 -18.88
C PHE A 232 4.20 12.44 -18.86
N PHE A 233 4.38 11.56 -17.88
CA PHE A 233 5.61 10.79 -17.73
C PHE A 233 5.84 9.80 -18.87
N MET A 234 4.78 9.10 -19.28
CA MET A 234 4.79 8.13 -20.39
C MET A 234 5.31 8.71 -21.72
N GLN A 235 5.12 10.02 -21.95
CA GLN A 235 5.58 10.72 -23.16
C GLN A 235 7.12 10.89 -23.21
N HIS A 236 7.79 10.72 -22.08
CA HIS A 236 9.21 11.05 -21.89
C HIS A 236 10.01 9.90 -21.25
N LEU A 237 9.50 8.66 -21.37
CA LEU A 237 10.23 7.48 -20.94
C LEU A 237 11.38 7.17 -21.92
N PRO A 238 12.49 6.59 -21.41
CA PRO A 238 13.55 6.11 -22.28
C PRO A 238 13.07 4.97 -23.18
N GLN A 239 13.67 4.89 -24.37
CA GLN A 239 13.31 3.94 -25.43
C GLN A 239 14.56 3.19 -25.88
N GLN A 240 14.37 2.01 -26.48
CA GLN A 240 15.46 1.19 -27.03
C GLN A 240 16.59 0.87 -26.03
N LEU A 241 16.24 0.77 -24.74
CA LEU A 241 17.15 0.27 -23.71
C LEU A 241 17.21 -1.26 -23.76
N ASP A 242 18.40 -1.77 -23.45
CA ASP A 242 18.65 -3.17 -23.12
C ASP A 242 18.82 -3.32 -21.59
N GLY A 243 18.90 -4.57 -21.11
CA GLY A 243 19.20 -4.86 -19.71
C GLY A 243 17.96 -4.81 -18.82
N LYS A 244 18.11 -4.31 -17.58
CA LYS A 244 17.05 -4.35 -16.55
C LYS A 244 16.52 -2.96 -16.25
N ILE A 245 15.20 -2.80 -16.31
CA ILE A 245 14.47 -1.58 -15.98
C ILE A 245 13.59 -1.87 -14.76
N VAL A 246 13.51 -0.90 -13.86
CA VAL A 246 12.61 -0.93 -12.71
C VAL A 246 11.51 0.10 -12.90
N ASP A 247 10.25 -0.30 -12.72
CA ASP A 247 9.13 0.59 -12.41
C ASP A 247 8.96 0.64 -10.88
N LEU A 248 9.42 1.72 -10.25
CA LEU A 248 9.51 1.87 -8.79
C LEU A 248 8.31 2.67 -8.26
N GLY A 249 7.47 2.00 -7.47
CA GLY A 249 6.14 2.47 -7.11
C GLY A 249 5.17 2.26 -8.27
N CYS A 250 5.11 1.02 -8.77
CA CYS A 250 4.49 0.72 -10.05
C CYS A 250 2.96 0.95 -10.06
N GLY A 251 2.28 0.90 -8.91
CA GLY A 251 0.83 1.10 -8.86
C GLY A 251 0.10 0.08 -9.74
N ASN A 252 -0.66 0.57 -10.73
CA ASN A 252 -1.32 -0.30 -11.72
C ASN A 252 -0.43 -0.73 -12.90
N GLY A 253 0.84 -0.31 -12.91
CA GLY A 253 1.85 -0.77 -13.86
C GLY A 253 1.83 -0.06 -15.21
N VAL A 254 1.09 1.04 -15.38
CA VAL A 254 1.04 1.77 -16.68
C VAL A 254 2.42 2.27 -17.13
N ILE A 255 3.29 2.65 -16.20
CA ILE A 255 4.66 3.09 -16.52
C ILE A 255 5.47 1.89 -17.01
N GLY A 256 5.49 0.78 -16.28
CA GLY A 256 6.19 -0.43 -16.69
C GLY A 256 5.63 -1.07 -17.96
N LEU A 257 4.31 -1.04 -18.21
CA LEU A 257 3.70 -1.46 -19.48
C LEU A 257 4.20 -0.61 -20.65
N THR A 258 4.29 0.70 -20.45
CA THR A 258 4.84 1.62 -21.45
C THR A 258 6.32 1.33 -21.67
N ALA A 259 7.08 1.08 -20.60
CA ALA A 259 8.49 0.70 -20.68
C ALA A 259 8.69 -0.62 -21.44
N LEU A 260 7.86 -1.64 -21.20
CA LEU A 260 7.86 -2.90 -21.96
C LEU A 260 7.63 -2.62 -23.45
N ALA A 261 6.63 -1.79 -23.79
CA ALA A 261 6.31 -1.49 -25.18
C ALA A 261 7.43 -0.74 -25.91
N LEU A 262 8.12 0.19 -25.22
CA LEU A 262 9.19 1.03 -25.79
C LEU A 262 10.57 0.35 -25.79
N ASN A 263 10.77 -0.71 -25.01
CA ASN A 263 12.05 -1.37 -24.83
C ASN A 263 11.91 -2.90 -25.01
N PRO A 264 11.81 -3.41 -26.25
CA PRO A 264 11.54 -4.82 -26.53
C PRO A 264 12.63 -5.80 -26.04
N GLN A 265 13.86 -5.32 -25.84
CA GLN A 265 15.01 -6.13 -25.40
C GLN A 265 15.28 -6.04 -23.88
N ALA A 266 14.56 -5.17 -23.17
CA ALA A 266 14.72 -4.99 -21.73
C ALA A 266 13.85 -5.96 -20.92
N TYR A 267 14.33 -6.31 -19.73
CA TYR A 267 13.54 -6.90 -18.66
C TYR A 267 12.96 -5.78 -17.79
N VAL A 268 11.68 -5.85 -17.45
CA VAL A 268 11.01 -4.84 -16.62
C VAL A 268 10.57 -5.46 -15.30
N SER A 269 10.98 -4.86 -14.19
CA SER A 269 10.58 -5.29 -12.85
C SER A 269 9.68 -4.25 -12.21
N PHE A 270 8.52 -4.67 -11.75
CA PHE A 270 7.47 -3.86 -11.15
C PHE A 270 7.59 -3.97 -9.63
N PHE A 271 8.01 -2.88 -8.98
CA PHE A 271 8.20 -2.83 -7.53
C PHE A 271 7.16 -1.92 -6.90
N ASP A 272 6.49 -2.40 -5.86
CA ASP A 272 5.61 -1.60 -5.02
C ASP A 272 5.60 -2.15 -3.58
N GLU A 273 5.22 -1.33 -2.61
CA GLU A 273 5.00 -1.81 -1.24
C GLU A 273 3.60 -2.40 -1.06
N SER A 274 2.67 -2.04 -1.95
CA SER A 274 1.30 -2.53 -1.99
C SER A 274 1.19 -3.88 -2.70
N TYR A 275 0.62 -4.88 -2.02
CA TYR A 275 0.33 -6.18 -2.62
C TYR A 275 -0.69 -6.06 -3.77
N MET A 276 -1.72 -5.24 -3.60
CA MET A 276 -2.72 -4.92 -4.61
C MET A 276 -2.12 -4.21 -5.83
N ALA A 277 -1.15 -3.32 -5.65
CA ALA A 277 -0.46 -2.67 -6.76
C ALA A 277 0.34 -3.68 -7.59
N VAL A 278 1.15 -4.51 -6.94
CA VAL A 278 1.93 -5.55 -7.63
C VAL A 278 1.01 -6.53 -8.37
N ALA A 279 -0.08 -6.98 -7.72
CA ALA A 279 -1.08 -7.84 -8.35
C ALA A 279 -1.80 -7.17 -9.53
N SER A 280 -2.11 -5.86 -9.45
CA SER A 280 -2.67 -5.11 -10.57
C SER A 280 -1.69 -4.98 -11.73
N SER A 281 -0.43 -4.67 -11.45
CA SER A 281 0.62 -4.58 -12.46
C SER A 281 0.80 -5.92 -13.18
N GLN A 282 0.85 -7.02 -12.43
CA GLN A 282 0.90 -8.37 -12.98
C GLN A 282 -0.30 -8.65 -13.89
N ARG A 283 -1.52 -8.43 -13.39
CA ARG A 283 -2.75 -8.64 -14.15
C ARG A 283 -2.76 -7.84 -15.46
N ASN A 284 -2.22 -6.62 -15.43
CA ASN A 284 -2.19 -5.74 -16.59
C ASN A 284 -1.17 -6.16 -17.64
N VAL A 285 -0.03 -6.74 -17.25
CA VAL A 285 0.88 -7.38 -18.21
C VAL A 285 0.24 -8.64 -18.79
N GLU A 286 -0.34 -9.51 -17.96
CA GLU A 286 -1.00 -10.75 -18.42
C GLU A 286 -2.10 -10.49 -19.46
N VAL A 287 -2.94 -9.47 -19.24
CA VAL A 287 -4.08 -9.16 -20.11
C VAL A 287 -3.64 -8.45 -21.39
N ASN A 288 -2.72 -7.49 -21.29
CA ASN A 288 -2.44 -6.59 -22.41
C ASN A 288 -1.17 -6.95 -23.19
N ARG A 289 -0.21 -7.61 -22.54
CA ARG A 289 1.11 -7.96 -23.09
C ARG A 289 1.56 -9.36 -22.63
N PRO A 290 0.76 -10.43 -22.81
CA PRO A 290 1.11 -11.77 -22.34
C PRO A 290 2.47 -12.27 -22.89
N GLN A 291 2.86 -11.83 -24.09
CA GLN A 291 4.16 -12.13 -24.69
C GLN A 291 5.35 -11.59 -23.89
N ASP A 292 5.13 -10.57 -23.05
CA ASP A 292 6.17 -9.93 -22.25
C ASP A 292 6.27 -10.49 -20.82
N MET A 293 5.44 -11.47 -20.46
CA MET A 293 5.47 -12.08 -19.12
C MET A 293 6.84 -12.70 -18.80
N ALA A 294 7.50 -13.35 -19.76
CA ALA A 294 8.81 -13.98 -19.55
C ALA A 294 9.93 -12.97 -19.24
N ARG A 295 9.73 -11.70 -19.56
CA ARG A 295 10.68 -10.60 -19.27
C ARG A 295 10.15 -9.60 -18.24
N SER A 296 9.09 -9.99 -17.51
CA SER A 296 8.48 -9.19 -16.46
C SER A 296 8.69 -9.85 -15.10
N SER A 297 8.97 -9.07 -14.05
CA SER A 297 8.96 -9.56 -12.67
C SER A 297 8.16 -8.63 -11.77
N PHE A 298 7.49 -9.19 -10.76
CA PHE A 298 6.53 -8.48 -9.91
C PHE A 298 6.95 -8.68 -8.46
N VAL A 299 7.31 -7.59 -7.77
CA VAL A 299 8.00 -7.67 -6.48
C VAL A 299 7.37 -6.72 -5.48
N VAL A 300 6.79 -7.29 -4.42
CA VAL A 300 6.36 -6.53 -3.25
C VAL A 300 7.58 -6.24 -2.37
N ASN A 301 7.91 -4.96 -2.17
CA ASN A 301 9.12 -4.58 -1.44
C ASN A 301 9.07 -3.16 -0.84
N HIS A 302 9.96 -2.89 0.11
CA HIS A 302 10.29 -1.53 0.52
C HIS A 302 11.30 -0.92 -0.46
N ALA A 303 10.80 -0.11 -1.40
CA ALA A 303 11.60 0.47 -2.48
C ALA A 303 12.46 -0.61 -3.18
N LEU A 304 13.79 -0.50 -3.17
CA LEU A 304 14.70 -1.49 -3.76
C LEU A 304 15.58 -2.20 -2.72
N ALA A 305 15.09 -2.36 -1.50
CA ALA A 305 15.78 -3.12 -0.46
C ALA A 305 16.17 -4.52 -0.97
N GLY A 306 17.42 -4.93 -0.75
CA GLY A 306 17.94 -6.24 -1.19
C GLY A 306 18.27 -6.38 -2.68
N VAL A 307 17.92 -5.40 -3.53
CA VAL A 307 18.32 -5.42 -4.96
C VAL A 307 19.83 -5.17 -5.07
N GLY A 308 20.53 -5.94 -5.90
CA GLY A 308 21.99 -5.83 -6.07
C GLY A 308 22.47 -4.45 -6.57
N GLN A 309 23.66 -4.04 -6.14
CA GLN A 309 24.30 -2.83 -6.65
C GLN A 309 24.64 -2.97 -8.14
N ASP A 310 24.66 -1.85 -8.87
CA ASP A 310 25.07 -1.79 -10.28
C ASP A 310 24.37 -2.81 -11.21
N SER A 311 23.12 -3.14 -10.90
CA SER A 311 22.36 -4.21 -11.54
C SER A 311 21.26 -3.74 -12.48
N GLN A 312 20.93 -2.44 -12.47
CA GLN A 312 19.84 -1.84 -13.25
C GLN A 312 20.35 -0.85 -14.29
N GLN A 313 19.76 -0.87 -15.48
CA GLN A 313 20.03 0.10 -16.54
C GLN A 313 19.16 1.36 -16.40
N ALA A 314 17.92 1.21 -15.95
CA ALA A 314 17.05 2.34 -15.67
C ALA A 314 16.15 2.09 -14.45
N VAL A 315 15.85 3.16 -13.72
CA VAL A 315 14.80 3.20 -12.70
C VAL A 315 13.82 4.30 -13.09
N LEU A 316 12.57 3.94 -13.32
CA LEU A 316 11.46 4.84 -13.63
C LEU A 316 10.64 5.01 -12.35
N CYS A 317 10.34 6.24 -11.95
CA CYS A 317 9.61 6.46 -10.70
C CYS A 317 8.66 7.65 -10.81
N ASN A 318 7.41 7.44 -10.41
CA ASN A 318 6.46 8.49 -10.08
C ASN A 318 6.27 8.46 -8.55
N PRO A 319 7.13 9.15 -7.77
CA PRO A 319 7.10 9.05 -6.32
C PRO A 319 5.73 9.48 -5.78
N PRO A 320 5.25 8.89 -4.67
CA PRO A 320 3.98 9.29 -4.08
C PRO A 320 3.96 10.80 -3.81
N PHE A 321 2.78 11.41 -3.89
CA PHE A 321 2.57 12.81 -3.52
C PHE A 321 1.31 12.95 -2.65
N HIS A 322 1.48 13.38 -1.40
CA HIS A 322 0.37 13.78 -0.55
C HIS A 322 0.71 15.09 0.17
N GLN A 323 -0.32 15.85 0.56
CA GLN A 323 -0.19 17.12 1.28
C GLN A 323 0.47 17.01 2.68
N GLN A 324 0.87 15.80 3.10
CA GLN A 324 1.73 15.57 4.25
C GLN A 324 3.21 15.65 3.82
N GLN A 325 3.64 16.86 3.46
CA GLN A 325 4.90 17.14 2.75
C GLN A 325 6.14 16.42 3.31
N ALA A 326 6.30 16.32 4.63
CA ALA A 326 7.51 15.74 5.23
C ALA A 326 7.65 14.23 5.02
N ILE A 327 6.57 13.45 5.22
CA ILE A 327 6.62 11.98 5.11
C ILE A 327 6.85 11.56 3.66
N THR A 328 6.17 12.24 2.75
CA THR A 328 6.24 11.93 1.33
C THR A 328 7.62 12.26 0.75
N ASP A 329 8.25 13.32 1.26
CA ASP A 329 9.60 13.71 0.88
C ASP A 329 10.68 12.71 1.32
N ASP A 330 10.54 12.13 2.52
CA ASP A 330 11.44 11.09 3.04
C ASP A 330 11.34 9.79 2.20
N ILE A 331 10.12 9.38 1.82
CA ILE A 331 9.89 8.20 0.97
C ILE A 331 10.54 8.39 -0.41
N ALA A 332 10.28 9.54 -1.06
CA ALA A 332 10.86 9.84 -2.36
C ALA A 332 12.39 9.89 -2.29
N TRP A 333 12.95 10.45 -1.21
CA TRP A 333 14.40 10.47 -1.00
C TRP A 333 14.99 9.06 -0.86
N GLN A 334 14.36 8.18 -0.09
CA GLN A 334 14.79 6.78 0.03
C GLN A 334 14.75 6.07 -1.33
N MET A 335 13.70 6.27 -2.12
CA MET A 335 13.60 5.74 -3.50
C MET A 335 14.76 6.22 -4.37
N PHE A 336 15.19 7.49 -4.25
CA PHE A 336 16.32 8.02 -5.03
C PHE A 336 17.66 7.45 -4.59
N LEU A 337 17.88 7.29 -3.28
CA LEU A 337 19.08 6.64 -2.72
C LEU A 337 19.21 5.21 -3.25
N ASP A 338 18.12 4.46 -3.20
CA ASP A 338 18.05 3.09 -3.70
C ASP A 338 18.26 3.01 -5.21
N ALA A 339 17.64 3.92 -5.97
CA ALA A 339 17.88 4.01 -7.41
C ALA A 339 19.36 4.25 -7.73
N ARG A 340 20.02 5.23 -7.09
CA ARG A 340 21.46 5.49 -7.31
C ARG A 340 22.31 4.26 -6.99
N ARG A 341 21.98 3.54 -5.92
CA ARG A 341 22.71 2.32 -5.50
C ARG A 341 22.57 1.20 -6.54
N CYS A 342 21.36 0.94 -7.00
CA CYS A 342 21.04 -0.18 -7.91
C CYS A 342 21.42 0.08 -9.36
N LEU A 343 21.46 1.33 -9.82
CA LEU A 343 21.84 1.66 -11.19
C LEU A 343 23.29 1.29 -11.48
N ALA A 344 23.57 0.76 -12.67
CA ALA A 344 24.92 0.62 -13.20
C ALA A 344 25.50 1.98 -13.59
N VAL A 345 26.82 2.09 -13.74
CA VAL A 345 27.45 3.28 -14.32
C VAL A 345 26.89 3.51 -15.73
N GLY A 346 26.41 4.73 -16.00
CA GLY A 346 25.72 5.08 -17.23
C GLY A 346 24.22 4.81 -17.21
N GLY A 347 23.71 4.05 -16.22
CA GLY A 347 22.29 3.86 -15.99
C GLY A 347 21.61 5.13 -15.48
N GLU A 348 20.31 5.24 -15.71
CA GLU A 348 19.54 6.45 -15.41
C GLU A 348 18.36 6.27 -14.45
N LEU A 349 18.20 7.22 -13.55
CA LEU A 349 16.95 7.49 -12.86
C LEU A 349 16.15 8.47 -13.71
N ARG A 350 14.92 8.10 -14.05
CA ARG A 350 13.92 8.98 -14.65
C ARG A 350 12.75 9.13 -13.68
N ILE A 351 12.40 10.37 -13.34
CA ILE A 351 11.25 10.63 -12.47
C ILE A 351 10.29 11.65 -13.08
N VAL A 352 9.04 11.60 -12.65
CA VAL A 352 8.08 12.70 -12.73
C VAL A 352 7.76 13.21 -11.33
N GLY A 353 7.56 14.51 -11.18
CA GLY A 353 7.14 15.10 -9.91
C GLY A 353 6.47 16.45 -10.08
N ASN A 354 5.77 16.91 -9.04
CA ASN A 354 5.19 18.26 -9.04
C ASN A 354 6.29 19.32 -9.09
N ARG A 355 6.09 20.39 -9.86
CA ARG A 355 7.09 21.45 -10.05
C ARG A 355 7.53 22.18 -8.78
N HIS A 356 6.68 22.22 -7.77
CA HIS A 356 7.00 22.87 -6.49
C HIS A 356 7.89 22.01 -5.58
N LEU A 357 8.13 20.75 -5.94
CA LEU A 357 9.03 19.86 -5.21
C LEU A 357 10.47 20.08 -5.67
N ASP A 358 11.39 20.19 -4.72
CA ASP A 358 12.81 20.49 -4.98
C ASP A 358 13.63 19.27 -5.45
N TYR A 359 13.02 18.40 -6.28
CA TYR A 359 13.64 17.16 -6.72
C TYR A 359 14.87 17.40 -7.61
N PHE A 360 14.91 18.48 -8.39
CA PHE A 360 16.08 18.81 -9.22
C PHE A 360 17.34 18.98 -8.36
N HIS A 361 17.27 19.78 -7.30
CA HIS A 361 18.42 20.03 -6.43
C HIS A 361 18.80 18.79 -5.62
N LYS A 362 17.82 18.00 -5.16
CA LYS A 362 18.04 16.71 -4.50
C LYS A 362 18.76 15.72 -5.40
N LEU A 363 18.29 15.53 -6.64
CA LEU A 363 18.93 14.64 -7.61
C LEU A 363 20.32 15.14 -8.00
N LYS A 364 20.50 16.46 -8.21
CA LYS A 364 21.81 17.03 -8.51
C LYS A 364 22.81 16.82 -7.36
N ARG A 365 22.38 16.99 -6.11
CA ARG A 365 23.20 16.66 -4.92
C ARG A 365 23.51 15.18 -4.86
N LEU A 366 22.52 14.33 -5.12
CA LEU A 366 22.66 12.89 -5.00
C LEU A 366 23.51 12.29 -6.11
N PHE A 367 23.29 12.63 -7.38
CA PHE A 367 23.93 12.04 -8.57
C PHE A 367 25.12 12.86 -9.10
N GLY A 368 25.29 14.11 -8.66
CA GLY A 368 26.23 15.08 -9.22
C GLY A 368 25.75 15.73 -10.52
N ASN A 369 24.63 15.26 -11.07
CA ASN A 369 23.99 15.77 -12.29
C ASN A 369 22.47 15.63 -12.17
N CYS A 370 21.75 16.49 -12.87
CA CYS A 370 20.31 16.36 -13.10
C CYS A 370 19.94 17.18 -14.33
N GLU A 371 19.15 16.62 -15.23
CA GLU A 371 18.64 17.25 -16.44
C GLU A 371 17.11 17.36 -16.36
N ASN A 372 16.57 18.48 -16.86
CA ASN A 372 15.14 18.65 -17.05
C ASN A 372 14.77 18.20 -18.46
N VAL A 373 14.15 17.03 -18.56
CA VAL A 373 13.77 16.40 -19.83
C VAL A 373 12.55 17.10 -20.43
N ALA A 374 11.58 17.42 -19.59
CA ALA A 374 10.35 18.09 -19.98
C ALA A 374 9.67 18.74 -18.78
N SER A 375 8.91 19.80 -19.02
CA SER A 375 8.06 20.41 -17.99
C SER A 375 6.76 20.95 -18.59
N ASN A 376 5.69 20.91 -17.81
CA ASN A 376 4.42 21.57 -18.13
C ASN A 376 3.98 22.47 -16.96
N ALA A 377 2.74 22.95 -16.93
CA ALA A 377 2.28 23.83 -15.85
C ALA A 377 2.35 23.21 -14.43
N LYS A 378 2.22 21.88 -14.32
CA LYS A 378 2.11 21.16 -13.02
C LYS A 378 3.30 20.26 -12.71
N PHE A 379 3.86 19.59 -13.72
CA PHE A 379 4.83 18.52 -13.57
C PHE A 379 6.16 18.84 -14.26
N VAL A 380 7.21 18.20 -13.76
CA VAL A 380 8.55 18.15 -14.37
C VAL A 380 9.00 16.70 -14.48
N VAL A 381 9.61 16.35 -15.61
CA VAL A 381 10.29 15.08 -15.83
C VAL A 381 11.79 15.31 -15.72
N LEU A 382 12.43 14.61 -14.80
CA LEU A 382 13.84 14.76 -14.49
C LEU A 382 14.65 13.51 -14.82
N ARG A 383 15.91 13.73 -15.16
CA ARG A 383 16.91 12.73 -15.51
C ARG A 383 18.14 12.86 -14.65
N ALA A 384 18.60 11.78 -14.05
CA ALA A 384 19.91 11.73 -13.39
C ALA A 384 20.64 10.44 -13.77
N VAL A 385 21.91 10.55 -14.14
CA VAL A 385 22.74 9.41 -14.59
C VAL A 385 23.76 9.06 -13.52
N LYS A 386 23.92 7.77 -13.23
CA LYS A 386 24.99 7.32 -12.32
C LYS A 386 26.33 7.43 -13.03
N THR A 387 27.23 8.21 -12.45
CA THR A 387 28.63 8.33 -12.90
C THR A 387 29.54 7.53 -11.97
N ARG A 388 30.75 7.16 -12.43
CA ARG A 388 31.77 6.60 -11.53
C ARG A 388 32.05 7.63 -10.43
N SER A 389 32.06 7.21 -9.17
CA SER A 389 32.57 8.04 -8.09
C SER A 389 34.00 8.45 -8.43
N ARG A 390 34.28 9.75 -8.43
CA ARG A 390 35.66 10.25 -8.53
C ARG A 390 36.46 9.84 -7.31
#